data_AF-A0A7C1U253-F1
#
_entry.id   AF-A0A7C1U253-F1
#
_cell.length_a   1.000
_cell.length_b   1.000
_cell.length_c   1.000
_cell.angle_alpha   90.00
_cell.angle_beta   90.00
_cell.angle_gamma   90.00
#
_symmetry.space_group_name_H-M   'P 1'
#
loop_
_entity.id
_entity.type
_entity.pdbx_description
1 polymer ?
#
loop_
_entity_poly.entity_id
_entity_poly.type
_entity_poly.pdbx_seq_one_letter_code
_entity_poly.pdbx_strand_id
1 'polypeptide(L)'
;ADEAAEAAARLERLKARIGEVQQRLAEARRKESRLSEELRRAETRIAATSRALRDVRRQIGRHDRRLKELRQERSAQAGLLSRARARLKEQVRAAYVLGREEQFKMLLSQEDPHSVGRTLVYYRYLNRARAEQIREVREALARLARLEEDIAGELAALERARAEQRDHLARLESERAERARLLKRIRAEIRGGDRELSRLSRDRARLEALLEELQHALADLEDLDAGRQPFGELRKRLPWPVAGRLAARYGERREAGGLRWRGVFIEAPANREVRAVSHGRVAFADWLRGFGLLVIVDHGDGYMSLYGHNQAIYKEVGDWVEAGEVIAAVGDSGGMERSGLYFELRHRGKPINPLKWCKGRPTAGRAG
;
A
#
# COMPACT_ATOMS: atom_id res chain seq x y z
N ALA A 1 30.86 -51.26 4.03
CA ALA A 1 31.52 -50.37 3.04
C ALA A 1 30.51 -49.84 2.01
N ASP A 2 29.62 -50.69 1.48
CA ASP A 2 28.59 -50.26 0.50
C ASP A 2 27.58 -49.23 1.03
N GLU A 3 27.13 -49.33 2.29
CA GLU A 3 26.14 -48.38 2.85
C GLU A 3 26.67 -46.95 2.99
N ALA A 4 27.96 -46.78 3.31
CA ALA A 4 28.60 -45.46 3.41
C ALA A 4 28.79 -44.82 2.03
N ALA A 5 29.09 -45.63 1.01
CA ALA A 5 29.18 -45.19 -0.38
C ALA A 5 27.80 -44.81 -0.93
N GLU A 6 26.75 -45.56 -0.61
CA GLU A 6 25.36 -45.22 -0.94
C GLU A 6 24.87 -43.94 -0.24
N ALA A 7 25.24 -43.74 1.03
CA ALA A 7 24.94 -42.54 1.79
C ALA A 7 25.65 -41.29 1.22
N ALA A 8 26.92 -41.41 0.83
CA ALA A 8 27.67 -40.36 0.17
C ALA A 8 27.07 -40.00 -1.21
N ALA A 9 26.68 -41.00 -2.00
CA ALA A 9 26.01 -40.78 -3.28
C ALA A 9 24.61 -40.13 -3.12
N ARG A 10 23.88 -40.48 -2.06
CA ARG A 10 22.60 -39.80 -1.70
C ARG A 10 22.84 -38.36 -1.27
N LEU A 11 23.91 -38.07 -0.52
CA LEU A 11 24.28 -36.72 -0.09
C LEU A 11 24.61 -35.83 -1.29
N GLU A 12 25.37 -36.31 -2.26
CA GLU A 12 25.69 -35.54 -3.47
C GLU A 12 24.47 -35.27 -4.34
N ARG A 13 23.56 -36.26 -4.51
CA ARG A 13 22.27 -36.02 -5.19
C ARG A 13 21.42 -35.00 -4.42
N LEU A 14 21.49 -34.99 -3.09
CA LEU A 14 20.76 -34.05 -2.25
C LEU A 14 21.35 -32.63 -2.34
N LYS A 15 22.67 -32.48 -2.36
CA LYS A 15 23.37 -31.21 -2.60
C LYS A 15 23.03 -30.63 -3.97
N ALA A 16 23.07 -31.45 -5.03
CA ALA A 16 22.64 -31.04 -6.37
C ALA A 16 21.18 -30.56 -6.38
N ARG A 17 20.29 -31.26 -5.66
CA ARG A 17 18.88 -30.90 -5.53
C ARG A 17 18.65 -29.65 -4.68
N ILE A 18 19.49 -29.40 -3.67
CA ILE A 18 19.49 -28.15 -2.89
C ILE A 18 19.93 -26.98 -3.77
N GLY A 19 20.98 -27.15 -4.59
CA GLY A 19 21.42 -26.14 -5.55
C GLY A 19 20.33 -25.79 -6.58
N GLU A 20 19.64 -26.81 -7.11
CA GLU A 20 18.51 -26.63 -8.02
C GLU A 20 17.34 -25.88 -7.35
N VAL A 21 17.06 -26.20 -6.08
CA VAL A 21 16.01 -25.52 -5.29
C VAL A 21 16.41 -24.08 -4.94
N GLN A 22 17.69 -23.81 -4.63
CA GLN A 22 18.20 -22.46 -4.39
C GLN A 22 18.11 -21.58 -5.63
N GLN A 23 18.45 -22.12 -6.82
CA GLN A 23 18.23 -21.42 -8.09
C GLN A 23 16.75 -21.14 -8.35
N ARG A 24 15.87 -22.13 -8.17
CA ARG A 24 14.41 -21.94 -8.28
C ARG A 24 13.88 -20.90 -7.28
N LEU A 25 14.44 -20.82 -6.07
CA LEU A 25 14.05 -19.84 -5.06
C LEU A 25 14.49 -18.42 -5.44
N ALA A 26 15.70 -18.27 -6.00
CA ALA A 26 16.19 -16.99 -6.52
C ALA A 26 15.33 -16.52 -7.71
N GLU A 27 14.94 -17.43 -8.59
CA GLU A 27 13.98 -17.15 -9.67
C GLU A 27 12.58 -16.78 -9.13
N ALA A 28 12.08 -17.49 -8.12
CA ALA A 28 10.81 -17.20 -7.48
C ALA A 28 10.80 -15.81 -6.83
N ARG A 29 11.88 -15.42 -6.13
CA ARG A 29 12.04 -14.07 -5.56
C ARG A 29 12.11 -12.99 -6.63
N ARG A 30 12.83 -13.22 -7.73
CA ARG A 30 12.87 -12.29 -8.88
C ARG A 30 11.49 -12.14 -9.53
N LYS A 31 10.74 -13.24 -9.66
CA LYS A 31 9.34 -13.24 -10.14
C LYS A 31 8.42 -12.49 -9.18
N GLU A 32 8.56 -12.69 -7.87
CA GLU A 32 7.81 -11.95 -6.85
C GLU A 32 8.04 -10.42 -6.95
N SER A 33 9.30 -9.98 -7.09
CA SER A 33 9.61 -8.56 -7.29
C SER A 33 8.99 -7.99 -8.58
N ARG A 34 9.00 -8.75 -9.68
CA ARG A 34 8.34 -8.36 -10.94
C ARG A 34 6.82 -8.25 -10.78
N LEU A 35 6.21 -9.24 -10.14
CA LEU A 35 4.76 -9.26 -9.89
C LEU A 35 4.32 -8.14 -8.92
N SER A 36 5.15 -7.80 -7.95
CA SER A 36 4.93 -6.65 -7.06
C SER A 36 4.95 -5.32 -7.83
N GLU A 37 5.90 -5.16 -8.76
CA GLU A 37 5.98 -3.98 -9.63
C GLU A 37 4.78 -3.91 -10.61
N GLU A 38 4.36 -5.05 -11.18
CA GLU A 38 3.13 -5.14 -11.99
C GLU A 38 1.88 -4.74 -11.18
N LEU A 39 1.78 -5.22 -9.95
CA LEU A 39 0.69 -4.85 -9.02
C LEU A 39 0.70 -3.35 -8.73
N ARG A 40 1.87 -2.78 -8.42
CA ARG A 40 2.03 -1.33 -8.18
C ARG A 40 1.58 -0.50 -9.38
N ARG A 41 1.96 -0.92 -10.60
CA ARG A 41 1.54 -0.25 -11.84
C ARG A 41 0.03 -0.33 -12.02
N ALA A 42 -0.57 -1.50 -11.80
CA ALA A 42 -2.03 -1.67 -11.88
C ALA A 42 -2.77 -0.78 -10.85
N GLU A 43 -2.30 -0.71 -9.61
CA GLU A 43 -2.89 0.14 -8.58
C GLU A 43 -2.75 1.63 -8.88
N THR A 44 -1.62 2.04 -9.47
CA THR A 44 -1.40 3.43 -9.89
C THR A 44 -2.34 3.82 -11.04
N ARG A 45 -2.56 2.92 -12.01
CA ARG A 45 -3.56 3.12 -13.09
C ARG A 45 -4.97 3.27 -12.52
N ILE A 46 -5.39 2.36 -11.64
CA ILE A 46 -6.69 2.42 -10.95
C ILE A 46 -6.87 3.76 -10.22
N ALA A 47 -5.83 4.23 -9.53
CA ALA A 47 -5.87 5.51 -8.82
C ALA A 47 -6.02 6.69 -9.79
N ALA A 48 -5.32 6.69 -10.93
CA ALA A 48 -5.44 7.71 -11.96
C ALA A 48 -6.84 7.72 -12.59
N THR A 49 -7.35 6.55 -13.01
CA THR A 49 -8.71 6.40 -13.57
C THR A 49 -9.78 6.84 -12.57
N SER A 50 -9.61 6.51 -11.29
CA SER A 50 -10.55 6.96 -10.23
C SER A 50 -10.53 8.47 -10.00
N ARG A 51 -9.37 9.15 -10.17
CA ARG A 51 -9.29 10.61 -10.13
C ARG A 51 -10.02 11.24 -11.32
N ALA A 52 -9.72 10.76 -12.53
CA ALA A 52 -10.39 11.21 -13.76
C ALA A 52 -11.91 11.08 -13.65
N LEU A 53 -12.42 9.95 -13.14
CA LEU A 53 -13.85 9.74 -12.94
C LEU A 53 -14.49 10.75 -11.98
N ARG A 54 -13.78 11.15 -10.91
CA ARG A 54 -14.26 12.21 -9.99
C ARG A 54 -14.31 13.57 -10.67
N ASP A 55 -13.35 13.87 -11.54
CA ASP A 55 -13.28 15.14 -12.26
C ASP A 55 -14.38 15.24 -13.33
N VAL A 56 -14.62 14.16 -14.08
CA VAL A 56 -15.74 14.05 -15.03
C VAL A 56 -17.08 14.15 -14.30
N ARG A 57 -17.26 13.51 -13.14
CA ARG A 57 -18.48 13.68 -12.31
C ARG A 57 -18.68 15.14 -11.87
N ARG A 58 -17.60 15.84 -11.51
CA ARG A 58 -17.66 17.27 -11.19
C ARG A 58 -18.02 18.12 -12.41
N GLN A 59 -17.53 17.78 -13.61
CA GLN A 59 -17.94 18.42 -14.86
C GLN A 59 -19.42 18.20 -15.16
N ILE A 60 -19.90 16.96 -15.09
CA ILE A 60 -21.32 16.62 -15.27
C ILE A 60 -22.19 17.46 -14.33
N GLY A 61 -21.84 17.54 -13.04
CA GLY A 61 -22.57 18.36 -12.08
C GLY A 61 -22.53 19.88 -12.37
N ARG A 62 -21.48 20.38 -13.04
CA ARG A 62 -21.43 21.77 -13.52
C ARG A 62 -22.35 21.99 -14.72
N HIS A 63 -22.31 21.09 -15.72
CA HIS A 63 -23.19 21.13 -16.88
C HIS A 63 -24.66 21.03 -16.49
N ASP A 64 -25.03 20.11 -15.59
CA ASP A 64 -26.42 19.98 -15.11
C ASP A 64 -26.92 21.25 -14.41
N ARG A 65 -26.08 21.91 -13.60
CA ARG A 65 -26.42 23.21 -12.98
C ARG A 65 -26.59 24.30 -14.03
N ARG A 66 -25.65 24.43 -14.97
CA ARG A 66 -25.71 25.42 -16.04
C ARG A 66 -26.94 25.24 -16.93
N LEU A 67 -27.26 24.00 -17.27
CA LEU A 67 -28.45 23.65 -18.04
C LEU A 67 -29.74 24.02 -17.30
N LYS A 68 -29.78 23.86 -15.98
CA LYS A 68 -30.92 24.28 -15.15
C LYS A 68 -31.08 25.80 -15.16
N GLU A 69 -29.99 26.56 -15.01
CA GLU A 69 -29.97 28.03 -15.11
C GLU A 69 -30.48 28.50 -16.48
N LEU A 70 -29.90 28.00 -17.57
CA LEU A 70 -30.29 28.36 -18.94
C LEU A 70 -31.76 28.04 -19.22
N ARG A 71 -32.27 26.90 -18.73
CA ARG A 71 -33.70 26.53 -18.89
C ARG A 71 -34.62 27.46 -18.11
N GLN A 72 -34.20 27.94 -16.94
CA GLN A 72 -34.94 28.94 -16.16
C GLN A 72 -34.94 30.29 -16.88
N GLU A 73 -33.80 30.75 -17.39
CA GLU A 73 -33.68 31.97 -18.18
C GLU A 73 -34.56 31.92 -19.44
N ARG A 74 -34.51 30.81 -20.19
CA ARG A 74 -35.36 30.58 -21.36
C ARG A 74 -36.85 30.64 -21.00
N SER A 75 -37.26 30.01 -19.90
CA SER A 75 -38.65 30.02 -19.43
C SER A 75 -39.12 31.44 -19.07
N ALA A 76 -38.29 32.19 -18.33
CA ALA A 76 -38.57 33.57 -17.98
C ALA A 76 -38.71 34.45 -19.24
N GLN A 77 -37.78 34.33 -20.19
CA GLN A 77 -37.79 35.07 -21.45
C GLN A 77 -39.00 34.71 -22.33
N ALA A 78 -39.39 33.44 -22.39
CA ALA A 78 -40.58 32.99 -23.09
C ALA A 78 -41.87 33.57 -22.47
N GLY A 79 -41.92 33.65 -21.13
CA GLY A 79 -43.02 34.29 -20.41
C GLY A 79 -43.15 35.78 -20.73
N LEU A 80 -42.03 36.52 -20.75
CA LEU A 80 -41.99 37.93 -21.13
C LEU A 80 -42.43 38.14 -22.59
N LEU A 81 -41.93 37.31 -23.51
CA LEU A 81 -42.29 37.35 -24.91
C LEU A 81 -43.79 37.08 -25.12
N SER A 82 -44.37 36.13 -24.40
CA SER A 82 -45.80 35.81 -24.48
C SER A 82 -46.66 37.03 -24.09
N ARG A 83 -46.33 37.70 -22.98
CA ARG A 83 -47.01 38.93 -22.56
C ARG A 83 -46.84 40.09 -23.54
N ALA A 84 -45.65 40.24 -24.14
CA ALA A 84 -45.41 41.26 -25.15
C ALA A 84 -46.20 40.99 -26.45
N ARG A 85 -46.25 39.72 -26.90
CA ARG A 85 -47.06 39.29 -28.04
C ARG A 85 -48.56 39.51 -27.82
N ALA A 86 -49.07 39.22 -26.62
CA ALA A 86 -50.48 39.46 -26.28
C ALA A 86 -50.85 40.94 -26.39
N ARG A 87 -50.02 41.83 -25.80
CA ARG A 87 -50.22 43.29 -25.89
C ARG A 87 -50.15 43.79 -27.34
N LEU A 88 -49.18 43.32 -28.12
CA LEU A 88 -49.06 43.70 -29.53
C LEU A 88 -50.26 43.20 -30.36
N LYS A 89 -50.76 42.00 -30.08
CA LYS A 89 -51.97 41.45 -30.72
C LYS A 89 -53.19 42.33 -30.49
N GLU A 90 -53.40 42.80 -29.26
CA GLU A 90 -54.50 43.73 -28.94
C GLU A 90 -54.37 45.05 -29.70
N GLN A 91 -53.16 45.62 -29.74
CA GLN A 91 -52.91 46.87 -30.47
C GLN A 91 -53.08 46.73 -31.98
N VAL A 92 -52.62 45.63 -32.57
CA VAL A 92 -52.80 45.35 -34.01
C VAL A 92 -54.28 45.15 -34.33
N ARG A 93 -55.03 44.44 -33.47
CA ARG A 93 -56.48 44.28 -33.63
C ARG A 93 -57.21 45.62 -33.56
N ALA A 94 -56.88 46.45 -32.57
CA ALA A 94 -57.48 47.79 -32.44
C ALA A 94 -57.19 48.65 -33.69
N ALA A 95 -55.93 48.67 -34.15
CA ALA A 95 -55.55 49.38 -35.36
C ALA A 95 -56.24 48.84 -36.62
N TYR A 96 -56.50 47.53 -36.72
CA TYR A 96 -57.25 46.94 -37.82
C TYR A 96 -58.72 47.35 -37.81
N VAL A 97 -59.37 47.33 -36.64
CA VAL A 97 -60.79 47.70 -36.47
C VAL A 97 -61.02 49.19 -36.76
N LEU A 98 -60.11 50.06 -36.32
CA LEU A 98 -60.15 51.50 -36.60
C LEU A 98 -59.92 51.83 -38.09
N GLY A 99 -59.34 50.92 -38.86
CA GLY A 99 -59.05 51.10 -40.28
C GLY A 99 -57.71 51.77 -40.56
N ARG A 100 -57.05 51.36 -41.65
CA ARG A 100 -55.66 51.74 -41.98
C ARG A 100 -55.48 53.23 -42.36
N GLU A 101 -56.56 53.97 -42.63
CA GLU A 101 -56.52 55.35 -43.13
C GLU A 101 -57.09 56.40 -42.16
N GLU A 102 -57.07 56.13 -40.85
CA GLU A 102 -57.48 57.08 -39.79
C GLU A 102 -56.79 58.44 -39.91
N GLN A 103 -55.49 58.48 -40.22
CA GLN A 103 -54.73 59.74 -40.32
C GLN A 103 -55.27 60.68 -41.40
N PHE A 104 -55.60 60.15 -42.58
CA PHE A 104 -56.09 60.95 -43.69
C PHE A 104 -57.55 61.34 -43.48
N LYS A 105 -58.37 60.44 -42.92
CA LYS A 105 -59.78 60.75 -42.58
C LYS A 105 -59.90 61.87 -41.55
N MET A 106 -59.02 61.91 -40.56
CA MET A 106 -59.03 62.93 -39.51
C MET A 106 -58.48 64.29 -39.99
N LEU A 107 -57.51 64.29 -40.91
CA LEU A 107 -57.05 65.51 -41.59
C LEU A 107 -58.13 66.10 -42.51
N LEU A 108 -59.01 65.25 -43.06
CA LEU A 108 -60.09 65.63 -43.97
C LEU A 108 -61.40 65.97 -43.26
N SER A 109 -61.56 65.67 -41.97
CA SER A 109 -62.82 65.89 -41.23
C SER A 109 -63.06 67.33 -40.74
N GLN A 110 -62.22 68.29 -41.13
CA GLN A 110 -62.38 69.73 -40.83
C GLN A 110 -62.54 70.06 -39.33
N GLU A 111 -61.74 69.46 -38.45
CA GLU A 111 -61.68 69.83 -37.02
C GLU A 111 -60.79 71.06 -36.75
N ASP A 112 -60.91 71.65 -35.54
CA ASP A 112 -60.09 72.76 -35.04
C ASP A 112 -58.57 72.53 -35.29
N PRO A 113 -57.86 73.44 -35.97
CA PRO A 113 -56.42 73.32 -36.22
C PRO A 113 -55.58 73.03 -34.97
N HIS A 114 -55.99 73.50 -33.79
CA HIS A 114 -55.30 73.26 -32.52
C HIS A 114 -55.51 71.86 -31.94
N SER A 115 -56.64 71.19 -32.20
CA SER A 115 -56.86 69.80 -31.80
C SER A 115 -56.08 68.85 -32.72
N VAL A 116 -56.10 69.10 -34.03
CA VAL A 116 -55.38 68.31 -35.04
C VAL A 116 -53.87 68.28 -34.75
N GLY A 117 -53.26 69.44 -34.46
CA GLY A 117 -51.83 69.53 -34.14
C GLY A 117 -51.43 68.68 -32.93
N ARG A 118 -52.22 68.69 -31.84
CA ARG A 118 -51.97 67.87 -30.65
C ARG A 118 -52.16 66.38 -30.91
N THR A 119 -53.21 66.00 -31.63
CA THR A 119 -53.48 64.61 -31.98
C THR A 119 -52.37 64.01 -32.83
N LEU A 120 -51.82 64.76 -33.79
CA LEU A 120 -50.66 64.33 -34.58
C LEU A 120 -49.41 64.07 -33.73
N VAL A 121 -49.18 64.89 -32.69
CA VAL A 121 -48.09 64.68 -31.73
C VAL A 121 -48.33 63.42 -30.91
N TYR A 122 -49.53 63.21 -30.37
CA TYR A 122 -49.87 61.99 -29.62
C TYR A 122 -49.70 60.73 -30.48
N TYR A 123 -50.08 60.79 -31.75
CA TYR A 123 -49.90 59.67 -32.68
C TYR A 123 -48.43 59.34 -32.92
N ARG A 124 -47.54 60.35 -33.01
CA ARG A 124 -46.09 60.12 -33.09
C ARG A 124 -45.56 59.42 -31.84
N TYR A 125 -45.95 59.87 -30.64
CA TYR A 125 -45.56 59.21 -29.39
C TYR A 125 -46.04 57.75 -29.35
N LEU A 126 -47.30 57.51 -29.74
CA LEU A 126 -47.88 56.16 -29.77
C LEU A 126 -47.14 55.24 -30.76
N ASN A 127 -46.86 55.72 -31.98
CA ASN A 127 -46.12 54.94 -32.98
C ASN A 127 -44.68 54.68 -32.57
N ARG A 128 -44.02 55.66 -31.93
CA ARG A 128 -42.68 55.46 -31.39
C ARG A 128 -42.69 54.36 -30.33
N ALA A 129 -43.63 54.40 -29.39
CA ALA A 129 -43.81 53.35 -28.39
C ALA A 129 -44.10 51.98 -29.02
N ARG A 130 -44.92 51.92 -30.08
CA ARG A 130 -45.17 50.68 -30.85
C ARG A 130 -43.90 50.14 -31.51
N ALA A 131 -43.12 51.00 -32.14
CA ALA A 131 -41.85 50.61 -32.78
C ALA A 131 -40.81 50.14 -31.76
N GLU A 132 -40.79 50.72 -30.57
CA GLU A 132 -39.98 50.26 -29.44
C GLU A 132 -40.43 48.87 -28.95
N GLN A 133 -41.73 48.63 -28.77
CA GLN A 133 -42.27 47.31 -28.41
C GLN A 133 -41.96 46.22 -29.45
N ILE A 134 -42.05 46.53 -30.75
CA ILE A 134 -41.68 45.58 -31.80
C ILE A 134 -40.18 45.25 -31.75
N ARG A 135 -39.32 46.24 -31.48
CA ARG A 135 -37.88 46.02 -31.27
C ARG A 135 -37.62 45.11 -30.08
N GLU A 136 -38.24 45.37 -28.92
CA GLU A 136 -38.11 44.53 -27.73
C GLU A 136 -38.50 43.07 -28.01
N VAL A 137 -39.60 42.84 -28.75
CA VAL A 137 -40.05 41.51 -29.16
C VAL A 137 -39.03 40.82 -30.07
N ARG A 138 -38.50 41.54 -31.07
CA ARG A 138 -37.48 41.01 -31.98
C ARG A 138 -36.20 40.63 -31.23
N GLU A 139 -35.73 41.48 -30.34
CA GLU A 139 -34.57 41.17 -29.50
C GLU A 139 -34.84 40.01 -28.55
N ALA A 140 -36.04 39.92 -27.97
CA ALA A 140 -36.41 38.81 -27.11
C ALA A 140 -36.42 37.47 -27.87
N LEU A 141 -36.88 37.46 -29.12
CA LEU A 141 -36.81 36.29 -30.00
C LEU A 141 -35.35 35.92 -30.32
N ALA A 142 -34.50 36.89 -30.63
CA ALA A 142 -33.08 36.64 -30.88
C ALA A 142 -32.37 36.09 -29.63
N ARG A 143 -32.69 36.62 -28.44
CA ARG A 143 -32.18 36.11 -27.16
C ARG A 143 -32.64 34.67 -26.90
N LEU A 144 -33.90 34.35 -27.17
CA LEU A 144 -34.41 32.98 -27.03
C LEU A 144 -33.68 32.00 -27.97
N ALA A 145 -33.48 32.39 -29.24
CA ALA A 145 -32.74 31.55 -30.18
C ALA A 145 -31.31 31.25 -29.71
N ARG A 146 -30.61 32.26 -29.17
CA ARG A 146 -29.27 32.07 -28.58
C ARG A 146 -29.30 31.15 -27.35
N LEU A 147 -30.27 31.32 -26.45
CA LEU A 147 -30.43 30.44 -25.29
C LEU A 147 -30.73 28.99 -25.71
N GLU A 148 -31.50 28.78 -26.78
CA GLU A 148 -31.75 27.43 -27.32
C GLU A 148 -30.48 26.80 -27.89
N GLU A 149 -29.65 27.58 -28.59
CA GLU A 149 -28.35 27.15 -29.08
C GLU A 149 -27.39 26.82 -27.92
N ASP A 150 -27.30 27.66 -26.90
CA ASP A 150 -26.50 27.43 -25.70
C ASP A 150 -26.94 26.16 -24.96
N ILE A 151 -28.26 25.95 -24.82
CA ILE A 151 -28.83 24.72 -24.23
C ILE A 151 -28.46 23.49 -25.04
N ALA A 152 -28.54 23.56 -26.38
CA ALA A 152 -28.15 22.46 -27.25
C ALA A 152 -26.65 22.15 -27.13
N GLY A 153 -25.80 23.17 -27.07
CA GLY A 153 -24.36 23.03 -26.85
C GLY A 153 -24.01 22.39 -25.51
N GLU A 154 -24.67 22.82 -24.42
CA GLU A 154 -24.51 22.24 -23.09
C GLU A 154 -25.00 20.79 -23.01
N LEU A 155 -26.12 20.45 -23.69
CA LEU A 155 -26.58 19.06 -23.80
C LEU A 155 -25.56 18.17 -24.52
N ALA A 156 -25.00 18.62 -25.64
CA ALA A 156 -23.97 17.89 -26.36
C ALA A 156 -22.67 17.75 -25.55
N ALA A 157 -22.28 18.76 -24.76
CA ALA A 157 -21.15 18.67 -23.84
C ALA A 157 -21.42 17.67 -22.70
N LEU A 158 -22.62 17.68 -22.12
CA LEU A 158 -23.05 16.76 -21.09
C LEU A 158 -23.08 15.30 -21.58
N GLU A 159 -23.56 15.06 -22.80
CA GLU A 159 -23.54 13.73 -23.42
C GLU A 159 -22.13 13.22 -23.62
N ARG A 160 -21.21 14.07 -24.11
CA ARG A 160 -19.77 13.73 -24.22
C ARG A 160 -19.15 13.40 -22.86
N ALA A 161 -19.42 14.19 -21.83
CA ALA A 161 -18.93 13.93 -20.48
C ALA A 161 -19.50 12.62 -19.88
N ARG A 162 -20.78 12.30 -20.17
CA ARG A 162 -21.40 11.04 -19.76
C ARG A 162 -20.83 9.83 -20.52
N ALA A 163 -20.51 9.99 -21.80
CA ALA A 163 -19.81 8.97 -22.58
C ALA A 163 -18.42 8.71 -21.98
N GLU A 164 -17.64 9.77 -21.73
CA GLU A 164 -16.33 9.66 -21.10
C GLU A 164 -16.40 9.00 -19.71
N GLN A 165 -17.43 9.32 -18.92
CA GLN A 165 -17.68 8.64 -17.65
C GLN A 165 -17.88 7.12 -17.81
N ARG A 166 -18.64 6.69 -18.82
CA ARG A 166 -18.87 5.26 -19.10
C ARG A 166 -17.57 4.57 -19.49
N ASP A 167 -16.74 5.22 -20.30
CA ASP A 167 -15.44 4.68 -20.72
C ASP A 167 -14.48 4.54 -19.54
N HIS A 168 -14.39 5.55 -18.67
CA HIS A 168 -13.59 5.46 -17.44
C HIS A 168 -14.11 4.37 -16.49
N LEU A 169 -15.42 4.15 -16.39
CA LEU A 169 -16.00 3.07 -15.59
C LEU A 169 -15.62 1.68 -16.15
N ALA A 170 -15.79 1.48 -17.47
CA ALA A 170 -15.41 0.22 -18.12
C ALA A 170 -13.91 -0.05 -17.98
N ARG A 171 -13.07 0.98 -18.12
CA ARG A 171 -11.63 0.89 -17.90
C ARG A 171 -11.30 0.51 -16.45
N LEU A 172 -11.94 1.15 -15.47
CA LEU A 172 -11.72 0.88 -14.05
C LEU A 172 -12.11 -0.57 -13.68
N GLU A 173 -13.21 -1.08 -14.24
CA GLU A 173 -13.62 -2.48 -14.06
C GLU A 173 -12.60 -3.46 -14.64
N SER A 174 -12.11 -3.18 -15.85
CA SER A 174 -11.06 -3.98 -16.49
C SER A 174 -9.75 -3.99 -15.68
N GLU A 175 -9.29 -2.82 -15.23
CA GLU A 175 -8.09 -2.68 -14.40
C GLU A 175 -8.23 -3.39 -13.05
N ARG A 176 -9.42 -3.35 -12.43
CA ARG A 176 -9.72 -4.10 -11.19
C ARG A 176 -9.72 -5.61 -11.42
N ALA A 177 -10.26 -6.07 -12.54
CA ALA A 177 -10.25 -7.48 -12.91
C ALA A 177 -8.82 -7.98 -13.17
N GLU A 178 -7.98 -7.20 -13.84
CA GLU A 178 -6.56 -7.47 -14.04
C GLU A 178 -5.83 -7.59 -12.70
N ARG A 179 -6.01 -6.60 -11.80
CA ARG A 179 -5.45 -6.63 -10.44
C ARG A 179 -5.87 -7.89 -9.66
N ALA A 180 -7.14 -8.28 -9.74
CA ALA A 180 -7.62 -9.48 -9.07
C ALA A 180 -6.98 -10.76 -9.61
N ARG A 181 -6.77 -10.86 -10.94
CA ARG A 181 -6.06 -11.97 -11.59
C ARG A 181 -4.60 -12.02 -11.16
N LEU A 182 -3.90 -10.87 -11.13
CA LEU A 182 -2.52 -10.77 -10.65
C LEU A 182 -2.39 -11.22 -9.19
N LEU A 183 -3.27 -10.75 -8.30
CA LEU A 183 -3.28 -11.15 -6.89
C LEU A 183 -3.55 -12.66 -6.72
N LYS A 184 -4.42 -13.25 -7.54
CA LYS A 184 -4.66 -14.71 -7.53
C LYS A 184 -3.40 -15.48 -7.94
N ARG A 185 -2.68 -15.00 -8.96
CA ARG A 185 -1.41 -15.59 -9.43
C ARG A 185 -0.33 -15.49 -8.37
N ILE A 186 -0.12 -14.30 -7.78
CA ILE A 186 0.83 -14.08 -6.67
C ILE A 186 0.55 -15.02 -5.51
N ARG A 187 -0.72 -15.14 -5.06
CA ARG A 187 -1.08 -16.06 -3.96
C ARG A 187 -0.86 -17.54 -4.31
N ALA A 188 -1.09 -17.93 -5.56
CA ALA A 188 -0.86 -19.30 -6.00
C ALA A 188 0.65 -19.64 -6.01
N GLU A 189 1.49 -18.71 -6.49
CA GLU A 189 2.95 -18.89 -6.52
C GLU A 189 3.56 -18.91 -5.10
N ILE A 190 3.14 -18.02 -4.21
CA ILE A 190 3.61 -18.00 -2.82
C ILE A 190 3.23 -19.29 -2.07
N ARG A 191 1.98 -19.77 -2.21
CA ARG A 191 1.53 -21.01 -1.57
C ARG A 191 2.23 -22.26 -2.11
N GLY A 192 2.58 -22.27 -3.40
CA GLY A 192 3.35 -23.36 -4.01
C GLY A 192 4.77 -23.42 -3.45
N GLY A 193 5.45 -22.27 -3.42
CA GLY A 193 6.82 -22.14 -2.90
C GLY A 193 6.96 -22.52 -1.42
N ASP A 194 6.06 -22.05 -0.55
CA ASP A 194 6.14 -22.31 0.89
C ASP A 194 5.93 -23.79 1.25
N ARG A 195 5.07 -24.51 0.51
CA ARG A 195 4.80 -25.94 0.75
C ARG A 195 5.97 -26.83 0.32
N GLU A 196 6.59 -26.51 -0.81
CA GLU A 196 7.75 -27.23 -1.33
C GLU A 196 8.99 -26.98 -0.46
N LEU A 197 9.22 -25.74 -0.04
CA LEU A 197 10.30 -25.36 0.87
C LEU A 197 10.16 -26.06 2.24
N SER A 198 8.93 -26.14 2.76
CA SER A 198 8.66 -26.82 4.05
C SER A 198 8.79 -28.35 3.95
N ARG A 199 8.59 -28.94 2.76
CA ARG A 199 8.81 -30.38 2.54
C ARG A 199 10.31 -30.69 2.47
N LEU A 200 11.04 -29.97 1.63
CA LEU A 200 12.48 -30.16 1.44
C LEU A 200 13.29 -29.86 2.72
N SER A 201 12.87 -28.88 3.52
CA SER A 201 13.52 -28.60 4.82
C SER A 201 13.29 -29.72 5.85
N ARG A 202 12.13 -30.40 5.80
CA ARG A 202 11.85 -31.57 6.67
C ARG A 202 12.62 -32.80 6.21
N ASP A 203 12.76 -32.99 4.90
CA ASP A 203 13.51 -34.10 4.31
C ASP A 203 15.02 -33.94 4.60
N ARG A 204 15.55 -32.71 4.53
CA ARG A 204 16.93 -32.38 4.95
C ARG A 204 17.16 -32.66 6.43
N ALA A 205 16.27 -32.17 7.31
CA ALA A 205 16.40 -32.38 8.75
C ALA A 205 16.34 -33.86 9.18
N ARG A 206 15.58 -34.70 8.44
CA ARG A 206 15.55 -36.16 8.67
C ARG A 206 16.85 -36.86 8.28
N LEU A 207 17.48 -36.43 7.19
CA LEU A 207 18.74 -37.00 6.72
C LEU A 207 19.93 -36.55 7.57
N GLU A 208 19.94 -35.29 8.03
CA GLU A 208 20.93 -34.78 9.00
C GLU A 208 20.86 -35.57 10.31
N ALA A 209 19.65 -35.88 10.81
CA ALA A 209 19.48 -36.70 12.01
C ALA A 209 19.96 -38.16 11.85
N LEU A 210 19.74 -38.78 10.67
CA LEU A 210 20.25 -40.12 10.35
C LEU A 210 21.78 -40.17 10.24
N LEU A 211 22.40 -39.09 9.75
CA LEU A 211 23.85 -38.95 9.68
C LEU A 211 24.47 -38.70 11.07
N GLU A 212 23.82 -37.91 11.93
CA GLU A 212 24.21 -37.75 13.34
C GLU A 212 24.11 -39.08 14.10
N GLU A 213 23.07 -39.88 13.84
CA GLU A 213 22.90 -41.21 14.45
C GLU A 213 23.99 -42.21 14.00
N LEU A 214 24.46 -42.12 12.75
CA LEU A 214 25.60 -42.88 12.23
C LEU A 214 26.97 -42.35 12.73
N GLN A 215 27.10 -41.04 12.96
CA GLN A 215 28.32 -40.43 13.47
C GLN A 215 28.50 -40.66 14.98
N HIS A 216 27.42 -40.67 15.76
CA HIS A 216 27.47 -41.05 17.18
C HIS A 216 27.82 -42.52 17.39
N ALA A 217 27.59 -43.40 16.42
CA ALA A 217 28.07 -44.78 16.46
C ALA A 217 29.59 -44.92 16.20
N LEU A 218 30.28 -43.83 15.83
CA LEU A 218 31.71 -43.80 15.50
C LEU A 218 32.54 -42.86 16.38
N ALA A 219 31.92 -42.15 17.34
CA ALA A 219 32.55 -41.12 18.17
C ALA A 219 32.86 -41.56 19.61
N ASP A 220 32.97 -42.87 19.87
CA ASP A 220 33.42 -43.43 21.16
C ASP A 220 34.96 -43.41 21.33
N LEU A 221 35.68 -42.59 20.57
CA LEU A 221 37.10 -42.37 20.74
C LEU A 221 37.42 -40.88 20.75
N GLU A 222 38.00 -40.48 21.88
CA GLU A 222 38.82 -39.28 22.15
C GLU A 222 38.17 -38.15 22.97
N ASP A 223 38.31 -38.31 24.29
CA ASP A 223 38.40 -37.26 25.30
C ASP A 223 39.67 -36.41 25.11
N LEU A 224 39.56 -35.08 25.15
CA LEU A 224 40.61 -34.17 25.64
C LEU A 224 40.01 -32.79 26.00
N ASP A 225 39.67 -32.55 27.27
CA ASP A 225 40.01 -31.26 27.94
C ASP A 225 39.73 -31.33 29.46
N ALA A 226 40.75 -31.75 30.21
CA ALA A 226 40.76 -31.78 31.66
C ALA A 226 41.29 -30.44 32.20
N GLY A 227 40.43 -29.65 32.85
CA GLY A 227 40.85 -28.48 33.63
C GLY A 227 39.85 -27.32 33.75
N ARG A 228 38.69 -27.39 33.10
CA ARG A 228 37.71 -26.28 33.09
C ARG A 228 36.41 -26.69 33.76
N GLN A 229 35.78 -25.75 34.48
CA GLN A 229 34.53 -26.00 35.20
C GLN A 229 33.41 -26.39 34.22
N PRO A 230 32.70 -27.51 34.43
CA PRO A 230 31.61 -27.93 33.56
C PRO A 230 30.53 -26.85 33.44
N PHE A 231 30.03 -26.59 32.23
CA PHE A 231 29.03 -25.54 31.98
C PHE A 231 27.77 -25.70 32.85
N GLY A 232 27.41 -26.95 33.18
CA GLY A 232 26.28 -27.27 34.06
C GLY A 232 26.38 -26.68 35.48
N GLU A 233 27.60 -26.45 35.99
CA GLU A 233 27.83 -25.90 37.33
C GLU A 233 27.68 -24.36 37.38
N LEU A 234 27.63 -23.69 36.22
CA LEU A 234 27.52 -22.23 36.09
C LEU A 234 26.07 -21.72 36.18
N ARG A 235 25.12 -22.58 36.51
CA ARG A 235 23.70 -22.22 36.66
C ARG A 235 23.52 -21.13 37.74
N LYS A 236 22.79 -20.06 37.39
CA LYS A 236 22.60 -18.81 38.17
C LYS A 236 23.87 -17.98 38.36
N ARG A 237 24.99 -18.34 37.73
CA ARG A 237 26.28 -17.65 37.84
C ARG A 237 26.76 -17.08 36.51
N LEU A 238 26.11 -17.38 35.39
CA LEU A 238 26.51 -16.88 34.08
C LEU A 238 26.40 -15.34 34.01
N PRO A 239 27.38 -14.65 33.41
CA PRO A 239 27.24 -13.25 33.06
C PRO A 239 26.18 -13.07 31.96
N TRP A 240 25.62 -11.86 31.87
CA TRP A 240 24.81 -11.48 30.73
C TRP A 240 25.72 -11.13 29.54
N PRO A 241 25.39 -11.57 28.31
CA PRO A 241 26.23 -11.35 27.14
C PRO A 241 26.28 -9.90 26.67
N VAL A 242 25.29 -9.09 27.06
CA VAL A 242 25.29 -7.64 26.84
C VAL A 242 24.49 -6.92 27.92
N ALA A 243 24.90 -5.70 28.28
CA ALA A 243 24.14 -4.82 29.13
C ALA A 243 23.06 -4.08 28.33
N GLY A 244 21.79 -4.23 28.71
CA GLY A 244 20.66 -3.65 27.98
C GLY A 244 19.33 -3.91 28.68
N ARG A 245 18.22 -3.50 28.08
CA ARG A 245 16.86 -3.70 28.61
C ARG A 245 16.27 -5.00 28.08
N LEU A 246 15.75 -5.85 28.97
CA LEU A 246 15.05 -7.07 28.56
C LEU A 246 13.69 -6.72 27.94
N ALA A 247 13.57 -6.89 26.62
CA ALA A 247 12.40 -6.50 25.83
C ALA A 247 11.48 -7.69 25.48
N ALA A 248 12.02 -8.93 25.42
CA ALA A 248 11.21 -10.14 25.31
C ALA A 248 11.77 -11.27 26.17
N ARG A 249 10.89 -12.08 26.76
CA ARG A 249 11.26 -13.19 27.66
C ARG A 249 10.98 -14.55 27.04
N TYR A 250 11.75 -15.53 27.50
CA TYR A 250 11.54 -16.94 27.16
C TYR A 250 10.08 -17.37 27.46
N GLY A 251 9.42 -17.97 26.47
CA GLY A 251 8.06 -18.52 26.58
C GLY A 251 6.92 -17.54 26.30
N GLU A 252 7.21 -16.23 26.17
CA GLU A 252 6.21 -15.22 25.78
C GLU A 252 5.75 -15.44 24.32
N ARG A 253 4.54 -14.99 24.01
CA ARG A 253 3.97 -15.12 22.64
C ARG A 253 4.57 -14.03 21.75
N ARG A 254 5.03 -14.39 20.55
CA ARG A 254 5.49 -13.44 19.53
C ARG A 254 4.29 -12.76 18.88
N GLU A 255 4.41 -11.46 18.63
CA GLU A 255 3.38 -10.64 17.98
C GLU A 255 3.10 -11.10 16.53
N ALA A 256 4.13 -11.57 15.82
CA ALA A 256 4.01 -12.19 14.51
C ALA A 256 3.80 -13.73 14.63
N GLY A 257 2.56 -14.18 14.48
CA GLY A 257 2.27 -15.57 14.09
C GLY A 257 2.14 -16.62 15.20
N GLY A 258 1.86 -16.24 16.45
CA GLY A 258 1.43 -17.16 17.50
C GLY A 258 2.47 -18.15 18.04
N LEU A 259 3.71 -18.10 17.56
CA LEU A 259 4.87 -18.84 18.06
C LEU A 259 5.36 -18.24 19.39
N ARG A 260 5.99 -19.04 20.26
CA ARG A 260 6.58 -18.57 21.52
C ARG A 260 8.07 -18.28 21.38
N TRP A 261 8.58 -17.33 22.16
CA TRP A 261 10.01 -17.04 22.28
C TRP A 261 10.76 -18.25 22.86
N ARG A 262 11.81 -18.71 22.17
CA ARG A 262 12.71 -19.80 22.62
C ARG A 262 13.98 -19.30 23.31
N GLY A 263 14.15 -17.99 23.38
CA GLY A 263 15.24 -17.30 24.04
C GLY A 263 14.73 -15.98 24.63
N VAL A 264 15.65 -15.04 24.86
CA VAL A 264 15.35 -13.68 25.31
C VAL A 264 15.83 -12.66 24.29
N PHE A 265 15.22 -11.48 24.29
CA PHE A 265 15.67 -10.34 23.50
C PHE A 265 16.10 -9.20 24.42
N ILE A 266 17.36 -8.78 24.31
CA ILE A 266 17.99 -7.74 25.14
C ILE A 266 18.22 -6.52 24.24
N GLU A 267 17.38 -5.51 24.39
CA GLU A 267 17.48 -4.24 23.65
C GLU A 267 18.71 -3.47 24.15
N ALA A 268 19.62 -3.14 23.24
CA ALA A 268 20.85 -2.43 23.52
C ALA A 268 21.26 -1.61 22.28
N PRO A 269 21.99 -0.49 22.45
CA PRO A 269 22.46 0.31 21.31
C PRO A 269 23.32 -0.52 20.34
N ALA A 270 23.18 -0.25 19.05
CA ALA A 270 23.99 -0.84 17.99
C ALA A 270 25.49 -0.63 18.25
N ASN A 271 26.32 -1.53 17.73
CA ASN A 271 27.76 -1.64 17.95
C ASN A 271 28.21 -1.91 19.41
N ARG A 272 27.29 -2.05 20.37
CA ARG A 272 27.69 -2.46 21.73
C ARG A 272 28.26 -3.88 21.69
N GLU A 273 29.36 -4.11 22.40
CA GLU A 273 30.04 -5.40 22.41
C GLU A 273 29.16 -6.51 23.00
N VAL A 274 29.10 -7.64 22.29
CA VAL A 274 28.49 -8.89 22.73
C VAL A 274 29.60 -9.82 23.18
N ARG A 275 29.47 -10.34 24.41
CA ARG A 275 30.48 -11.16 25.06
C ARG A 275 30.01 -12.59 25.26
N ALA A 276 30.93 -13.55 25.12
CA ALA A 276 30.66 -14.95 25.38
C ALA A 276 30.32 -15.16 26.86
N VAL A 277 29.27 -15.93 27.16
CA VAL A 277 28.83 -16.17 28.54
C VAL A 277 29.71 -17.17 29.30
N SER A 278 30.45 -18.00 28.58
CA SER A 278 31.38 -19.00 29.12
C SER A 278 32.43 -19.34 28.07
N HIS A 279 33.50 -20.01 28.51
CA HIS A 279 34.46 -20.63 27.61
C HIS A 279 33.77 -21.66 26.71
N GLY A 280 34.23 -21.81 25.47
CA GLY A 280 33.68 -22.79 24.53
C GLY A 280 34.27 -22.65 23.14
N ARG A 281 33.79 -23.46 22.20
CA ARG A 281 34.21 -23.44 20.80
C ARG A 281 33.09 -22.91 19.92
N VAL A 282 33.42 -22.03 18.99
CA VAL A 282 32.44 -21.48 18.04
C VAL A 282 32.02 -22.58 17.07
N ALA A 283 30.78 -23.03 17.19
CA ALA A 283 30.19 -24.05 16.32
C ALA A 283 29.55 -23.45 15.06
N PHE A 284 29.20 -22.16 15.09
CA PHE A 284 28.58 -21.45 13.97
C PHE A 284 28.83 -19.93 14.09
N ALA A 285 29.16 -19.26 13.00
CA ALA A 285 29.44 -17.83 12.97
C ALA A 285 29.11 -17.25 11.58
N ASP A 286 27.81 -17.17 11.27
CA ASP A 286 27.34 -16.69 9.96
C ASP A 286 25.91 -16.15 10.05
N TRP A 287 25.38 -15.63 8.95
CA TRP A 287 24.01 -15.15 8.84
C TRP A 287 23.00 -16.31 8.72
N LEU A 288 22.02 -16.34 9.62
CA LEU A 288 20.93 -17.31 9.61
C LEU A 288 19.57 -16.62 9.49
N ARG A 289 18.74 -17.07 8.54
CA ARG A 289 17.40 -16.50 8.31
C ARG A 289 16.55 -16.56 9.58
N GLY A 290 16.04 -15.39 9.99
CA GLY A 290 15.21 -15.23 11.20
C GLY A 290 16.00 -14.97 12.48
N PHE A 291 17.33 -15.14 12.46
CA PHE A 291 18.24 -14.86 13.59
C PHE A 291 19.33 -13.82 13.24
N GLY A 292 19.41 -13.38 11.98
CA GLY A 292 20.43 -12.43 11.54
C GLY A 292 21.84 -13.03 11.58
N LEU A 293 22.86 -12.19 11.71
CA LEU A 293 24.21 -12.63 12.03
C LEU A 293 24.19 -13.31 13.40
N LEU A 294 24.50 -14.61 13.41
CA LEU A 294 24.36 -15.51 14.53
C LEU A 294 25.71 -16.14 14.86
N VAL A 295 26.08 -16.09 16.13
CA VAL A 295 27.18 -16.87 16.70
C VAL A 295 26.59 -17.96 17.58
N ILE A 296 27.09 -19.19 17.46
CA ILE A 296 26.76 -20.30 18.35
C ILE A 296 28.06 -20.79 18.97
N VAL A 297 28.11 -20.83 20.29
CA VAL A 297 29.24 -21.36 21.06
C VAL A 297 28.81 -22.66 21.71
N ASP A 298 29.56 -23.73 21.45
CA ASP A 298 29.45 -25.03 22.11
C ASP A 298 30.32 -25.02 23.37
N HIS A 299 29.72 -25.36 24.50
CA HIS A 299 30.37 -25.37 25.80
C HIS A 299 30.67 -26.79 26.31
N GLY A 300 30.45 -27.82 25.49
CA GLY A 300 30.57 -29.22 25.91
C GLY A 300 29.33 -29.72 26.65
N ASP A 301 29.28 -31.03 26.93
CA ASP A 301 28.17 -31.73 27.59
C ASP A 301 26.78 -31.50 26.93
N GLY A 302 26.78 -31.12 25.65
CA GLY A 302 25.58 -30.77 24.88
C GLY A 302 24.98 -29.40 25.22
N TYR A 303 25.71 -28.50 25.88
CA TYR A 303 25.30 -27.12 26.13
C TYR A 303 25.75 -26.17 25.03
N MET A 304 24.83 -25.34 24.54
CA MET A 304 25.14 -24.32 23.54
C MET A 304 24.54 -22.97 23.91
N SER A 305 25.25 -21.90 23.57
CA SER A 305 24.74 -20.52 23.64
C SER A 305 24.68 -19.89 22.25
N LEU A 306 23.58 -19.19 21.98
CA LEU A 306 23.27 -18.59 20.69
C LEU A 306 23.13 -17.06 20.85
N TYR A 307 23.81 -16.32 19.99
CA TYR A 307 23.89 -14.85 19.99
C TYR A 307 23.47 -14.34 18.61
N GLY A 308 22.24 -13.85 18.46
CA GLY A 308 21.65 -13.45 17.18
C GLY A 308 21.34 -11.96 17.06
N HIS A 309 21.06 -11.53 15.83
CA HIS A 309 20.82 -10.15 15.40
C HIS A 309 22.05 -9.24 15.55
N ASN A 310 23.25 -9.82 15.50
CA ASN A 310 24.49 -9.04 15.60
C ASN A 310 24.67 -8.12 14.38
N GLN A 311 25.38 -7.02 14.54
CA GLN A 311 25.79 -6.14 13.43
C GLN A 311 27.08 -6.63 12.77
N ALA A 312 27.98 -7.20 13.56
CA ALA A 312 29.25 -7.78 13.12
C ALA A 312 29.57 -9.01 13.98
N ILE A 313 30.27 -9.98 13.40
CA ILE A 313 30.81 -11.15 14.09
C ILE A 313 32.34 -11.02 14.06
N TYR A 314 32.99 -11.28 15.18
CA TYR A 314 34.45 -11.13 15.33
C TYR A 314 35.19 -12.46 15.48
N LYS A 315 34.47 -13.58 15.37
CA LYS A 315 34.99 -14.94 15.54
C LYS A 315 34.58 -15.83 14.39
N GLU A 316 35.42 -16.78 14.05
CA GLU A 316 35.18 -17.75 12.98
C GLU A 316 34.79 -19.11 13.54
N VAL A 317 34.23 -19.98 12.70
CA VAL A 317 33.86 -21.34 13.11
C VAL A 317 35.11 -22.12 13.47
N GLY A 318 35.10 -22.74 14.65
CA GLY A 318 36.21 -23.51 15.18
C GLY A 318 37.07 -22.74 16.19
N ASP A 319 36.93 -21.41 16.29
CA ASP A 319 37.64 -20.59 17.26
C ASP A 319 37.27 -20.96 18.70
N TRP A 320 38.27 -20.95 19.58
CA TRP A 320 38.04 -20.98 21.02
C TRP A 320 37.74 -19.58 21.53
N VAL A 321 36.76 -19.49 22.43
CA VAL A 321 36.39 -18.25 23.12
C VAL A 321 36.41 -18.47 24.62
N GLU A 322 36.83 -17.45 25.36
CA GLU A 322 36.81 -17.43 26.82
C GLU A 322 35.57 -16.70 27.38
N ALA A 323 35.25 -16.95 28.64
CA ALA A 323 34.15 -16.25 29.30
C ALA A 323 34.41 -14.73 29.35
N GLY A 324 33.48 -13.93 28.83
CA GLY A 324 33.59 -12.47 28.77
C GLY A 324 34.32 -11.92 27.53
N GLU A 325 34.86 -12.79 26.68
CA GLU A 325 35.51 -12.38 25.44
C GLU A 325 34.50 -11.78 24.44
N VAL A 326 34.91 -10.75 23.71
CA VAL A 326 34.07 -10.09 22.71
C VAL A 326 33.98 -10.96 21.46
N ILE A 327 32.77 -11.36 21.09
CA ILE A 327 32.51 -12.30 19.99
C ILE A 327 31.72 -11.66 18.84
N ALA A 328 30.98 -10.59 19.11
CA ALA A 328 30.16 -9.89 18.14
C ALA A 328 29.84 -8.46 18.60
N ALA A 329 29.17 -7.69 17.74
CA ALA A 329 28.59 -6.39 18.08
C ALA A 329 27.07 -6.47 17.97
N VAL A 330 26.33 -5.84 18.89
CA VAL A 330 24.87 -5.74 18.84
C VAL A 330 24.44 -5.02 17.58
N GLY A 331 23.39 -5.52 16.94
CA GLY A 331 22.80 -4.92 15.75
C GLY A 331 21.30 -5.11 15.71
N ASP A 332 20.77 -5.06 14.50
CA ASP A 332 19.37 -5.28 14.12
C ASP A 332 19.26 -6.24 12.92
N SER A 333 20.32 -7.01 12.66
CA SER A 333 20.41 -7.89 11.49
C SER A 333 19.34 -8.98 11.52
N GLY A 334 18.88 -9.43 10.35
CA GLY A 334 17.78 -10.38 10.26
C GLY A 334 16.38 -9.75 10.33
N GLY A 335 16.28 -8.42 10.21
CA GLY A 335 15.02 -7.70 10.01
C GLY A 335 14.35 -7.24 11.30
N MET A 336 15.12 -6.92 12.34
CA MET A 336 14.58 -6.45 13.62
C MET A 336 14.28 -4.95 13.54
N GLU A 337 13.14 -4.53 14.09
CA GLU A 337 12.75 -3.10 14.12
C GLU A 337 13.56 -2.27 15.12
N ARG A 338 14.24 -2.93 16.07
CA ARG A 338 15.05 -2.29 17.11
C ARG A 338 16.34 -3.06 17.29
N SER A 339 17.42 -2.33 17.59
CA SER A 339 18.71 -2.93 17.88
C SER A 339 18.70 -3.65 19.22
N GLY A 340 19.27 -4.85 19.25
CA GLY A 340 19.32 -5.69 20.43
C GLY A 340 19.87 -7.07 20.12
N LEU A 341 20.20 -7.80 21.18
CA LEU A 341 20.73 -9.15 21.10
C LEU A 341 19.62 -10.17 21.32
N TYR A 342 19.46 -11.11 20.39
CA TYR A 342 18.76 -12.36 20.67
C TYR A 342 19.69 -13.33 21.37
N PHE A 343 19.31 -13.80 22.55
CA PHE A 343 20.12 -14.74 23.32
C PHE A 343 19.32 -15.99 23.67
N GLU A 344 19.87 -17.16 23.35
CA GLU A 344 19.26 -18.46 23.63
C GLU A 344 20.29 -19.43 24.20
N LEU A 345 19.86 -20.24 25.17
CA LEU A 345 20.63 -21.37 25.68
C LEU A 345 19.95 -22.66 25.27
N ARG A 346 20.74 -23.68 24.96
CA ARG A 346 20.27 -25.03 24.65
C ARG A 346 21.02 -26.06 25.47
N HIS A 347 20.32 -27.15 25.78
CA HIS A 347 20.93 -28.36 26.31
C HIS A 347 20.36 -29.56 25.54
N ARG A 348 21.23 -30.36 24.91
CA ARG A 348 20.87 -31.51 24.05
C ARG A 348 19.79 -31.17 23.03
N GLY A 349 20.01 -30.08 22.30
CA GLY A 349 19.13 -29.60 21.23
C GLY A 349 17.82 -28.91 21.67
N LYS A 350 17.48 -28.91 22.97
CA LYS A 350 16.26 -28.27 23.49
C LYS A 350 16.55 -26.88 24.08
N PRO A 351 15.74 -25.86 23.79
CA PRO A 351 15.93 -24.52 24.35
C PRO A 351 15.60 -24.51 25.85
N ILE A 352 16.44 -23.82 26.64
CA ILE A 352 16.29 -23.66 28.09
C ILE A 352 16.22 -22.17 28.45
N ASN A 353 15.50 -21.84 29.53
CA ASN A 353 15.24 -20.45 29.90
C ASN A 353 16.52 -19.74 30.41
N PRO A 354 17.07 -18.74 29.68
CA PRO A 354 18.31 -18.06 30.06
C PRO A 354 18.21 -17.26 31.38
N LEU A 355 17.02 -16.82 31.76
CA LEU A 355 16.79 -16.08 33.02
C LEU A 355 17.07 -16.92 34.27
N LYS A 356 17.08 -18.25 34.15
CA LYS A 356 17.41 -19.17 35.25
C LYS A 356 18.92 -19.47 35.34
N TRP A 357 19.70 -18.98 34.37
CA TRP A 357 21.11 -19.27 34.19
C TRP A 357 21.99 -18.04 34.41
N CYS A 358 21.58 -16.88 33.90
CA CYS A 358 22.30 -15.62 34.09
C CYS A 358 22.07 -15.04 35.50
N LYS A 359 23.12 -14.44 36.07
CA LYS A 359 23.10 -13.80 37.39
C LYS A 359 22.55 -12.36 37.27
N GLY A 360 21.59 -12.01 38.11
CA GLY A 360 21.03 -10.64 38.16
C GLY A 360 20.19 -10.26 36.94
N ARG A 361 20.04 -8.96 36.67
CA ARG A 361 19.35 -8.42 35.48
C ARG A 361 20.39 -7.92 34.48
N PRO A 362 20.11 -7.95 33.16
CA PRO A 362 20.89 -7.16 32.22
C PRO A 362 20.61 -5.70 32.57
N THR A 363 21.57 -5.00 33.17
CA THR A 363 21.44 -3.59 33.54
C THR A 363 22.65 -2.85 33.02
N ALA A 364 22.43 -1.70 32.37
CA ALA A 364 23.51 -0.77 32.09
C ALA A 364 24.07 -0.28 33.44
N GLY A 365 25.34 -0.57 33.73
CA GLY A 365 26.02 0.03 34.86
C GLY A 365 25.95 1.55 34.73
N ARG A 366 25.65 2.26 35.82
CA ARG A 366 25.88 3.71 35.90
C ARG A 366 27.35 3.94 35.57
N ALA A 367 27.61 4.78 34.57
CA ALA A 367 28.94 5.33 34.35
C ALA A 367 29.34 6.08 35.63
N GLY A 368 30.46 5.67 36.23
CA GLY A 368 31.22 6.42 37.22
C GLY A 368 32.44 7.00 36.54
#